data_AF-D5SNG8-F1
#
_entry.id   AF-D5SNG8-F1
#
_cell.length_a   1.000
_cell.length_b   1.000
_cell.length_c   1.000
_cell.angle_alpha   90.00
_cell.angle_beta   90.00
_cell.angle_gamma   90.00
#
_symmetry.space_group_name_H-M   'P 1'
#
loop_
_entity.id
_entity.type
_entity.pdbx_description
1 polymer ?
#
loop_
_entity_poly.entity_id
_entity_poly.type
_entity_poly.pdbx_seq_one_letter_code
_entity_poly.pdbx_strand_id
1 'polypeptide(L)'
;MVLRGDDWKSRHEAGDLSIFAEFPLRDVQGLVDELAALQGEIEATLRLKANDQPIEIYLFASRGSYVNHVSVRVPNAVNRRALYVQGKDAGRIYAYRHREMDIDVRHEATHAILHNCLPFVPLWLDEGLAEYFEVRQAERKSQNPHHSSTKWVRRFGGRPDLVALEKKRNLTDFDGGDYRDAWSVVHFMLHGPPAARKILDEYFETISEGGVPQSFSQAFPAQLGNWGSLYAQHFR
;
A
#
# COMPACT_ATOMS: atom_id res chain seq x y z
N MET A 1 13.88 6.65 26.60
CA MET A 1 13.29 5.49 27.29
C MET A 1 12.67 4.62 26.20
N VAL A 2 13.22 3.42 25.97
CA VAL A 2 12.63 2.49 24.99
C VAL A 2 11.41 1.88 25.67
N LEU A 3 10.21 2.27 25.22
CA LEU A 3 8.96 1.76 25.76
C LEU A 3 8.95 0.23 25.60
N ARG A 4 8.91 -0.51 26.72
CA ARG A 4 8.66 -1.96 26.74
C ARG A 4 7.15 -2.17 26.85
N GLY A 5 6.68 -3.40 26.60
CA GLY A 5 5.25 -3.74 26.40
C GLY A 5 4.23 -3.21 27.41
N ASP A 6 4.66 -2.77 28.61
CA ASP A 6 3.82 -2.24 29.68
C ASP A 6 3.64 -0.70 29.67
N ASP A 7 4.30 0.04 28.77
CA ASP A 7 4.20 1.51 28.71
C ASP A 7 3.11 2.03 27.74
N TRP A 8 2.45 1.14 26.99
CA TRP A 8 1.41 1.53 26.03
C TRP A 8 0.07 1.75 26.72
N LYS A 9 -0.56 2.90 26.46
CA LYS A 9 -1.82 3.28 27.10
C LYS A 9 -3.00 2.43 26.67
N SER A 10 -2.97 1.91 25.45
CA SER A 10 -3.95 0.93 24.98
C SER A 10 -3.37 0.01 23.91
N ARG A 11 -3.96 -1.18 23.83
CA ARG A 11 -3.59 -2.25 22.92
C ARG A 11 -4.84 -2.87 22.30
N HIS A 12 -4.75 -3.33 21.06
CA HIS A 12 -5.77 -4.13 20.39
C HIS A 12 -5.09 -5.25 19.59
N GLU A 13 -5.75 -6.41 19.51
CA GLU A 13 -5.29 -7.60 18.78
C GLU A 13 -6.39 -8.06 17.84
N ALA A 14 -6.04 -8.32 16.58
CA ALA A 14 -6.94 -8.82 15.55
C ALA A 14 -6.19 -9.80 14.63
N GLY A 15 -6.27 -11.10 14.93
CA GLY A 15 -5.48 -12.10 14.20
C GLY A 15 -3.98 -11.88 14.43
N ASP A 16 -3.21 -11.77 13.35
CA ASP A 16 -1.76 -11.51 13.39
C ASP A 16 -1.42 -10.01 13.53
N LEU A 17 -2.44 -9.14 13.65
CA LEU A 17 -2.29 -7.70 13.81
C LEU A 17 -2.35 -7.30 15.29
N SER A 18 -1.30 -6.64 15.76
CA SER A 18 -1.24 -6.01 17.09
C SER A 18 -1.13 -4.49 16.96
N ILE A 19 -2.01 -3.73 17.60
CA ILE A 19 -1.97 -2.25 17.62
C ILE A 19 -1.66 -1.78 19.04
N PHE A 20 -0.63 -0.94 19.17
CA PHE A 20 -0.18 -0.31 20.40
C PHE A 20 -0.28 1.21 20.27
N ALA A 21 -0.87 1.88 21.26
CA ALA A 21 -1.06 3.34 21.20
C ALA A 21 -0.74 4.05 22.53
N GLU A 22 -0.11 5.23 22.43
CA GLU A 22 0.15 6.14 23.57
C GLU A 22 -1.11 6.92 24.01
N PHE A 23 -2.20 6.79 23.26
CA PHE A 23 -3.51 7.39 23.52
C PHE A 23 -4.60 6.31 23.44
N PRO A 24 -5.79 6.52 24.04
CA PRO A 24 -6.86 5.53 23.99
C PRO A 24 -7.29 5.20 22.56
N LEU A 25 -7.24 3.93 22.17
CA LEU A 25 -7.66 3.49 20.82
C LEU A 25 -9.11 3.82 20.47
N ARG A 26 -9.99 3.97 21.47
CA ARG A 26 -11.38 4.46 21.26
C ARG A 26 -11.43 5.83 20.58
N ASP A 27 -10.38 6.65 20.70
CA ASP A 27 -10.30 7.95 20.04
C ASP A 27 -10.12 7.82 18.51
N VAL A 28 -9.75 6.63 18.03
CA VAL A 28 -9.53 6.28 16.62
C VAL A 28 -10.20 4.96 16.26
N GLN A 29 -11.34 4.63 16.90
CA GLN A 29 -11.98 3.31 16.76
C GLN A 29 -12.23 2.92 15.30
N GLY A 30 -12.67 3.85 14.46
CA GLY A 30 -12.89 3.58 13.03
C GLY A 30 -11.63 3.11 12.30
N LEU A 31 -10.45 3.66 12.63
CA LEU A 31 -9.18 3.19 12.06
C LEU A 31 -8.83 1.78 12.57
N VAL A 32 -9.09 1.49 13.84
CA VAL A 32 -8.84 0.15 14.41
C VAL A 32 -9.68 -0.90 13.69
N ASP A 33 -10.97 -0.61 13.49
CA ASP A 33 -11.90 -1.52 12.80
C ASP A 33 -11.49 -1.72 11.33
N GLU A 34 -11.09 -0.64 10.64
CA GLU A 34 -10.58 -0.69 9.27
C GLU A 34 -9.29 -1.51 9.15
N LEU A 35 -8.33 -1.35 10.07
CA LEU A 35 -7.08 -2.10 10.06
C LEU A 35 -7.29 -3.58 10.35
N ALA A 36 -8.20 -3.92 11.27
CA ALA A 36 -8.56 -5.30 11.58
C ALA A 36 -9.20 -6.02 10.37
N ALA A 37 -9.89 -5.29 9.49
CA ALA A 37 -10.48 -5.84 8.27
C ALA A 37 -9.52 -5.85 7.07
N LEU A 38 -8.49 -5.01 7.05
CA LEU A 38 -7.67 -4.70 5.87
C LEU A 38 -7.01 -5.94 5.24
N GLN A 39 -6.50 -6.88 6.04
CA GLN A 39 -5.90 -8.11 5.50
C GLN A 39 -6.92 -8.92 4.70
N GLY A 40 -8.09 -9.19 5.28
CA GLY A 40 -9.15 -9.93 4.60
C GLY A 40 -9.65 -9.20 3.35
N GLU A 41 -9.66 -7.87 3.36
CA GLU A 41 -9.99 -7.06 2.18
C GLU A 41 -8.95 -7.20 1.06
N ILE A 42 -7.65 -7.14 1.40
CA ILE A 42 -6.56 -7.30 0.43
C ILE A 42 -6.56 -8.71 -0.14
N GLU A 43 -6.65 -9.74 0.71
CA GLU A 43 -6.72 -11.15 0.30
C GLU A 43 -7.90 -11.39 -0.65
N ALA A 44 -9.11 -10.94 -0.28
CA ALA A 44 -10.29 -11.08 -1.11
C ALA A 44 -10.18 -10.30 -2.43
N THR A 45 -9.65 -9.07 -2.37
CA THR A 45 -9.54 -8.20 -3.55
C THR A 45 -8.49 -8.72 -4.52
N LEU A 46 -7.32 -9.14 -4.05
CA LEU A 46 -6.19 -9.56 -4.87
C LEU A 46 -6.12 -11.07 -5.11
N ARG A 47 -7.00 -11.86 -4.48
CA ARG A 47 -6.98 -13.33 -4.50
C ARG A 47 -5.65 -13.90 -4.00
N LEU A 48 -5.13 -13.26 -2.95
CA LEU A 48 -3.90 -13.65 -2.27
C LEU A 48 -4.22 -14.24 -0.91
N LYS A 49 -3.22 -14.87 -0.30
CA LYS A 49 -3.27 -15.32 1.08
C LYS A 49 -2.00 -14.90 1.80
N ALA A 50 -2.14 -14.18 2.90
CA ALA A 50 -1.02 -13.82 3.76
C ALA A 50 -0.56 -15.04 4.56
N ASN A 51 0.73 -15.06 4.90
CA ASN A 51 1.25 -15.93 5.94
C ASN A 51 0.93 -15.40 7.34
N ASP A 52 1.22 -16.20 8.36
CA ASP A 52 0.92 -15.88 9.77
C ASP A 52 2.01 -14.99 10.42
N GLN A 53 2.80 -14.24 9.65
CA GLN A 53 3.84 -13.37 10.19
C GLN A 53 3.20 -12.15 10.87
N PRO A 54 3.50 -11.87 12.15
CA PRO A 54 2.88 -10.76 12.87
C PRO A 54 3.11 -9.39 12.23
N ILE A 55 2.11 -8.52 12.35
CA ILE A 55 2.18 -7.09 12.02
C ILE A 55 1.92 -6.28 13.28
N GLU A 56 2.91 -5.48 13.70
CA GLU A 56 2.81 -4.61 14.88
C GLU A 56 2.68 -3.14 14.45
N ILE A 57 1.63 -2.46 14.89
CA ILE A 57 1.38 -1.05 14.64
C ILE A 57 1.60 -0.25 15.93
N TYR A 58 2.50 0.74 15.88
CA TYR A 58 2.86 1.61 16.99
C TYR A 58 2.40 3.05 16.72
N LEU A 59 1.38 3.49 17.45
CA LEU A 59 0.75 4.80 17.33
C LEU A 59 1.19 5.73 18.46
N PHE A 60 1.99 6.73 18.11
CA PHE A 60 2.52 7.71 19.06
C PHE A 60 1.60 8.91 19.19
N ALA A 61 1.47 9.46 20.41
CA ALA A 61 0.64 10.63 20.66
C ALA A 61 1.24 11.92 20.07
N SER A 62 2.55 11.95 19.82
CA SER A 62 3.27 13.13 19.34
C SER A 62 4.45 12.76 18.44
N ARG A 63 4.90 13.71 17.61
CA ARG A 63 6.14 13.56 16.83
C ARG A 63 7.36 13.34 17.74
N GLY A 64 7.39 13.96 18.92
CA GLY A 64 8.50 13.84 19.85
C GLY A 64 8.67 12.40 20.38
N SER A 65 7.58 11.77 20.79
CA SER A 65 7.62 10.36 21.25
C SER A 65 7.96 9.41 20.10
N TYR A 66 7.42 9.63 18.91
CA TYR A 66 7.80 8.89 17.70
C TYR A 66 9.30 8.98 17.42
N VAL A 67 9.88 10.20 17.35
CA VAL A 67 11.31 10.37 17.08
C VAL A 67 12.16 9.70 18.16
N ASN A 68 11.80 9.84 19.44
CA ASN A 68 12.52 9.20 20.55
C ASN A 68 12.52 7.67 20.45
N HIS A 69 11.46 7.08 19.91
CA HIS A 69 11.32 5.62 19.76
C HIS A 69 11.95 5.09 18.48
N VAL A 70 11.73 5.78 17.35
CA VAL A 70 12.15 5.34 16.01
C VAL A 70 13.63 5.63 15.76
N SER A 71 14.18 6.75 16.24
CA SER A 71 15.60 7.12 16.01
C SER A 71 16.60 6.06 16.47
N VAL A 72 16.26 5.28 17.50
CA VAL A 72 17.09 4.20 18.02
C VAL A 72 17.16 3.00 17.07
N ARG A 73 16.09 2.77 16.28
CA ARG A 73 15.96 1.60 15.39
C ARG A 73 16.18 1.94 13.92
N VAL A 74 15.69 3.09 13.48
CA VAL A 74 15.74 3.56 12.08
C VAL A 74 16.10 5.06 12.04
N PRO A 75 17.37 5.43 12.28
CA PRO A 75 17.79 6.83 12.38
C PRO A 75 17.41 7.70 11.18
N ASN A 76 17.44 7.13 9.97
CA ASN A 76 17.19 7.86 8.72
C ASN A 76 15.70 8.13 8.45
N ALA A 77 14.77 7.56 9.22
CA ALA A 77 13.33 7.64 8.96
C ALA A 77 12.55 8.57 9.91
N VAL A 78 13.25 9.30 10.79
CA VAL A 78 12.65 10.24 11.76
C VAL A 78 11.89 11.41 11.13
N ASN A 79 12.12 11.66 9.84
CA ASN A 79 11.44 12.71 9.08
C ASN A 79 10.12 12.25 8.44
N ARG A 80 9.85 10.94 8.42
CA ARG A 80 8.59 10.38 7.91
C ARG A 80 7.47 10.52 8.95
N ARG A 81 6.23 10.65 8.50
CA ARG A 81 5.02 10.70 9.37
C ARG A 81 4.58 9.32 9.82
N ALA A 82 4.66 8.36 8.90
CA ALA A 82 4.56 6.93 9.13
C ALA A 82 5.70 6.18 8.42
N LEU A 83 5.96 4.95 8.83
CA LEU A 83 6.97 4.09 8.22
C LEU A 83 6.66 2.61 8.48
N TYR A 84 6.67 1.82 7.42
CA TYR A 84 6.80 0.37 7.48
C TYR A 84 8.27 -0.10 7.55
N VAL A 85 8.54 -1.07 8.41
CA VAL A 85 9.83 -1.75 8.55
C VAL A 85 9.61 -3.26 8.58
N GLN A 86 10.11 -3.95 7.56
CA GLN A 86 10.14 -5.41 7.55
C GLN A 86 11.20 -5.93 8.54
N GLY A 87 10.75 -6.60 9.60
CA GLY A 87 11.61 -7.39 10.50
C GLY A 87 11.66 -8.86 10.09
N LYS A 88 12.54 -9.63 10.76
CA LYS A 88 12.60 -11.10 10.60
C LYS A 88 11.47 -11.83 11.31
N ASP A 89 10.93 -11.21 12.35
CA ASP A 89 9.95 -11.75 13.28
C ASP A 89 8.56 -11.13 13.10
N ALA A 90 8.52 -9.85 12.71
CA ALA A 90 7.28 -9.11 12.48
C ALA A 90 7.50 -7.96 11.50
N GLY A 91 6.47 -7.64 10.73
CA GLY A 91 6.35 -6.34 10.07
C GLY A 91 5.99 -5.27 11.10
N ARG A 92 6.62 -4.10 11.06
CA ARG A 92 6.40 -3.04 12.06
C ARG A 92 6.07 -1.72 11.42
N ILE A 93 4.99 -1.10 11.87
CA ILE A 93 4.51 0.19 11.38
C ILE A 93 4.58 1.18 12.52
N TYR A 94 5.19 2.33 12.26
CA TYR A 94 5.32 3.40 13.25
C TYR A 94 4.66 4.65 12.69
N ALA A 95 3.75 5.27 13.44
CA ALA A 95 3.13 6.53 13.04
C ALA A 95 2.81 7.39 14.26
N TYR A 96 2.87 8.72 14.13
CA TYR A 96 2.40 9.62 15.19
C TYR A 96 1.09 10.29 14.83
N ARG A 97 0.38 10.79 15.85
CA ARG A 97 -0.89 11.47 15.67
C ARG A 97 -0.72 12.76 14.86
N HIS A 98 -1.35 12.80 13.70
CA HIS A 98 -1.61 13.99 12.89
C HIS A 98 -2.96 13.82 12.18
N ARG A 99 -3.37 14.83 11.39
CA ARG A 99 -4.68 14.87 10.74
C ARG A 99 -4.95 13.70 9.77
N GLU A 100 -3.91 13.16 9.15
CA GLU A 100 -3.97 12.15 8.07
C GLU A 100 -3.34 10.83 8.51
N MET A 101 -3.16 10.63 9.82
CA MET A 101 -2.49 9.43 10.36
C MET A 101 -3.21 8.15 9.93
N ASP A 102 -4.53 8.20 9.78
CA ASP A 102 -5.32 7.07 9.35
C ASP A 102 -5.02 6.65 7.90
N ILE A 103 -4.81 7.62 7.00
CA ILE A 103 -4.38 7.38 5.61
C ILE A 103 -2.98 6.77 5.61
N ASP A 104 -2.04 7.45 6.26
CA ASP A 104 -0.64 7.03 6.31
C ASP A 104 -0.50 5.61 6.92
N VAL A 105 -1.26 5.27 7.98
CA VAL A 105 -1.21 3.93 8.58
C VAL A 105 -1.84 2.86 7.68
N ARG A 106 -2.93 3.15 6.97
CA ARG A 106 -3.51 2.19 5.99
C ARG A 106 -2.56 1.95 4.82
N HIS A 107 -1.85 2.97 4.37
CA HIS A 107 -0.80 2.86 3.34
C HIS A 107 0.31 1.90 3.80
N GLU A 108 0.93 2.17 4.95
CA GLU A 108 2.02 1.34 5.49
C GLU A 108 1.56 -0.09 5.87
N ALA A 109 0.31 -0.24 6.33
CA ALA A 109 -0.29 -1.55 6.59
C ALA A 109 -0.47 -2.37 5.30
N THR A 110 -0.76 -1.71 4.19
CA THR A 110 -0.88 -2.39 2.90
C THR A 110 0.46 -3.01 2.48
N HIS A 111 1.57 -2.27 2.62
CA HIS A 111 2.91 -2.84 2.35
C HIS A 111 3.18 -4.07 3.21
N ALA A 112 2.92 -3.97 4.52
CA ALA A 112 3.13 -5.08 5.45
C ALA A 112 2.34 -6.33 5.05
N ILE A 113 1.06 -6.17 4.71
CA ILE A 113 0.19 -7.28 4.30
C ILE A 113 0.65 -7.86 2.95
N LEU A 114 1.01 -7.02 1.98
CA LEU A 114 1.51 -7.47 0.68
C LEU A 114 2.80 -8.29 0.82
N HIS A 115 3.71 -7.88 1.72
CA HIS A 115 4.97 -8.60 1.97
C HIS A 115 4.75 -9.89 2.78
N ASN A 116 3.64 -10.00 3.51
CA ASN A 116 3.18 -11.28 4.06
C ASN A 116 2.51 -12.19 3.02
N CYS A 117 1.98 -11.64 1.92
CA CYS A 117 1.34 -12.40 0.84
C CYS A 117 2.32 -12.90 -0.22
N LEU A 118 3.36 -12.11 -0.52
CA LEU A 118 4.22 -12.32 -1.68
C LEU A 118 5.70 -12.29 -1.32
N PRO A 119 6.54 -13.18 -1.88
CA PRO A 119 7.98 -13.18 -1.64
C PRO A 119 8.68 -11.92 -2.16
N PHE A 120 8.09 -11.24 -3.16
CA PHE A 120 8.50 -9.92 -3.60
C PHE A 120 7.33 -9.19 -4.29
N VAL A 121 7.36 -7.86 -4.27
CA VAL A 121 6.48 -7.00 -5.07
C VAL A 121 7.34 -5.91 -5.73
N PRO A 122 7.20 -5.63 -7.04
CA PRO A 122 7.90 -4.52 -7.67
C PRO A 122 7.50 -3.19 -7.03
N LEU A 123 8.46 -2.28 -6.84
CA LEU A 123 8.23 -1.00 -6.16
C LEU A 123 6.98 -0.26 -6.66
N TRP A 124 6.84 -0.06 -7.97
CA TRP A 124 5.67 0.66 -8.49
C TRP A 124 4.34 -0.03 -8.20
N LEU A 125 4.31 -1.36 -8.17
CA LEU A 125 3.09 -2.11 -7.89
C LEU A 125 2.78 -2.08 -6.40
N ASP A 126 3.81 -2.16 -5.55
CA ASP A 126 3.71 -2.02 -4.10
C ASP A 126 3.13 -0.66 -3.71
N GLU A 127 3.72 0.44 -4.21
CA GLU A 127 3.22 1.80 -4.02
C GLU A 127 1.82 1.99 -4.61
N GLY A 128 1.58 1.50 -5.84
CA GLY A 128 0.27 1.64 -6.48
C GLY A 128 -0.86 0.93 -5.74
N LEU A 129 -0.57 -0.21 -5.11
CA LEU A 129 -1.52 -0.93 -4.26
C LEU A 129 -1.70 -0.22 -2.91
N ALA A 130 -0.62 0.27 -2.29
CA ALA A 130 -0.71 1.06 -1.06
C ALA A 130 -1.57 2.32 -1.24
N GLU A 131 -1.34 3.08 -2.32
CA GLU A 131 -2.18 4.21 -2.75
C GLU A 131 -3.64 3.80 -3.02
N TYR A 132 -3.89 2.57 -3.49
CA TYR A 132 -5.25 2.09 -3.70
C TYR A 132 -5.96 1.76 -2.37
N PHE A 133 -5.27 1.10 -1.44
CA PHE A 133 -5.84 0.62 -0.18
C PHE A 133 -5.82 1.63 0.98
N GLU A 134 -5.05 2.72 0.88
CA GLU A 134 -5.04 3.81 1.88
C GLU A 134 -6.39 4.55 1.99
N VAL A 135 -7.18 4.50 0.91
CA VAL A 135 -8.55 5.02 0.86
C VAL A 135 -9.50 3.99 1.48
N ARG A 136 -10.53 4.44 2.19
CA ARG A 136 -11.51 3.55 2.81
C ARG A 136 -12.24 2.69 1.78
N GLN A 137 -12.56 1.46 2.15
CA GLN A 137 -13.12 0.45 1.24
C GLN A 137 -14.28 0.96 0.37
N ALA A 138 -15.26 1.65 0.97
CA ALA A 138 -16.43 2.19 0.26
C ALA A 138 -16.09 3.29 -0.78
N GLU A 139 -14.90 3.86 -0.71
CA GLU A 139 -14.49 5.07 -1.42
C GLU A 139 -13.37 4.81 -2.44
N ARG A 140 -12.64 3.68 -2.33
CA ARG A 140 -11.43 3.35 -3.13
C ARG A 140 -11.62 3.48 -4.64
N LYS A 141 -12.80 3.10 -5.14
CA LYS A 141 -13.10 3.11 -6.57
C LYS A 141 -13.15 4.51 -7.18
N SER A 142 -13.44 5.56 -6.40
CA SER A 142 -13.74 6.88 -6.99
C SER A 142 -13.22 8.09 -6.23
N GLN A 143 -12.84 7.95 -4.96
CA GLN A 143 -12.46 9.10 -4.13
C GLN A 143 -10.96 9.18 -3.81
N ASN A 144 -10.12 8.39 -4.50
CA ASN A 144 -8.68 8.58 -4.38
C ASN A 144 -8.26 9.96 -4.97
N PRO A 145 -7.38 10.73 -4.29
CA PRO A 145 -6.92 12.04 -4.77
C PRO A 145 -6.35 12.03 -6.20
N HIS A 146 -5.67 10.95 -6.59
CA HIS A 146 -5.08 10.76 -7.92
C HIS A 146 -6.10 10.59 -9.03
N HIS A 147 -7.36 10.32 -8.72
CA HIS A 147 -8.39 10.14 -9.73
C HIS A 147 -8.57 11.41 -10.57
N SER A 148 -8.65 12.58 -9.92
CA SER A 148 -8.83 13.86 -10.62
C SER A 148 -7.60 14.28 -11.43
N SER A 149 -6.40 14.11 -10.86
CA SER A 149 -5.14 14.42 -11.54
C SER A 149 -4.88 13.49 -12.72
N THR A 150 -5.23 12.20 -12.57
CA THR A 150 -5.19 11.23 -13.68
C THR A 150 -6.10 11.70 -14.80
N LYS A 151 -7.38 11.97 -14.54
CA LYS A 151 -8.33 12.47 -15.57
C LYS A 151 -7.80 13.71 -16.30
N TRP A 152 -7.16 14.63 -15.58
CA TRP A 152 -6.56 15.82 -16.18
C TRP A 152 -5.41 15.47 -17.13
N VAL A 153 -4.45 14.63 -16.72
CA VAL A 153 -3.35 14.17 -17.58
C VAL A 153 -3.88 13.42 -18.81
N ARG A 154 -4.90 12.58 -18.63
CA ARG A 154 -5.55 11.83 -19.72
C ARG A 154 -6.20 12.76 -20.75
N ARG A 155 -6.78 13.89 -20.33
CA ARG A 155 -7.41 14.87 -21.24
C ARG A 155 -6.42 15.45 -22.26
N PHE A 156 -5.13 15.45 -21.93
CA PHE A 156 -4.05 15.87 -22.83
C PHE A 156 -3.32 14.69 -23.50
N GLY A 157 -3.91 13.50 -23.50
CA GLY A 157 -3.36 12.30 -24.13
C GLY A 157 -2.27 11.59 -23.32
N GLY A 158 -1.94 12.08 -22.12
CA GLY A 158 -0.94 11.47 -21.26
C GLY A 158 -1.37 10.08 -20.78
N ARG A 159 -0.42 9.15 -20.67
CA ARG A 159 -0.61 7.81 -20.10
C ARG A 159 0.66 7.38 -19.36
N PRO A 160 0.56 6.48 -18.37
CA PRO A 160 1.73 5.89 -17.73
C PRO A 160 2.67 5.25 -18.75
N ASP A 161 3.97 5.53 -18.60
CA ASP A 161 5.02 4.77 -19.26
C ASP A 161 5.39 3.57 -18.38
N LEU A 162 4.81 2.41 -18.71
CA LEU A 162 5.01 1.17 -17.95
C LEU A 162 6.49 0.74 -17.94
N VAL A 163 7.22 0.97 -19.03
CA VAL A 163 8.65 0.59 -19.10
C VAL A 163 9.45 1.47 -18.14
N ALA A 164 9.14 2.76 -18.04
CA ALA A 164 9.78 3.66 -17.10
C ALA A 164 9.44 3.31 -15.64
N LEU A 165 8.17 3.07 -15.32
CA LEU A 165 7.73 2.67 -13.98
C LEU A 165 8.38 1.37 -13.51
N GLU A 166 8.40 0.34 -14.36
CA GLU A 166 8.97 -0.98 -14.04
C GLU A 166 10.49 -0.96 -13.82
N LYS A 167 11.18 0.06 -14.34
CA LYS A 167 12.63 0.23 -14.16
C LYS A 167 13.01 0.90 -12.84
N LYS A 168 12.09 1.58 -12.16
CA LYS A 168 12.37 2.27 -10.90
C LYS A 168 12.56 1.25 -9.78
N ARG A 169 13.70 1.32 -9.09
CA ARG A 169 14.09 0.38 -8.02
C ARG A 169 14.24 1.04 -6.66
N ASN A 170 14.30 2.37 -6.60
CA ASN A 170 14.45 3.11 -5.35
C ASN A 170 13.36 4.16 -5.20
N LEU A 171 12.93 4.39 -3.97
CA LEU A 171 11.96 5.45 -3.63
C LEU A 171 12.46 6.86 -3.97
N THR A 172 13.77 7.08 -4.03
CA THR A 172 14.35 8.37 -4.45
C THR A 172 14.13 8.65 -5.93
N ASP A 173 13.85 7.61 -6.71
CA ASP A 173 13.57 7.73 -8.15
C ASP A 173 12.07 7.99 -8.39
N PHE A 174 11.23 7.93 -7.36
CA PHE A 174 9.78 8.14 -7.40
C PHE A 174 9.44 9.60 -7.12
N ASP A 175 8.73 10.24 -8.05
CA ASP A 175 8.09 11.54 -7.86
C ASP A 175 6.57 11.39 -7.72
N GLY A 176 5.87 12.50 -7.41
CA GLY A 176 4.42 12.48 -7.25
C GLY A 176 3.64 12.06 -8.51
N GLY A 177 4.25 12.18 -9.70
CA GLY A 177 3.68 11.67 -10.94
C GLY A 177 3.75 10.14 -11.02
N ASP A 178 4.81 9.54 -10.51
CA ASP A 178 4.96 8.08 -10.45
C ASP A 178 3.94 7.42 -9.53
N TYR A 179 3.68 7.99 -8.33
CA TYR A 179 2.63 7.48 -7.42
C TYR A 179 1.26 7.50 -8.08
N ARG A 180 0.90 8.64 -8.71
CA ARG A 180 -0.34 8.76 -9.48
C ARG A 180 -0.42 7.71 -10.59
N ASP A 181 0.65 7.56 -11.35
CA ASP A 181 0.66 6.65 -12.49
C ASP A 181 0.60 5.18 -12.03
N ALA A 182 1.33 4.80 -10.99
CA ALA A 182 1.26 3.49 -10.33
C ALA A 182 -0.15 3.17 -9.84
N TRP A 183 -0.74 4.07 -9.05
CA TRP A 183 -2.14 3.96 -8.60
C TRP A 183 -3.10 3.80 -9.78
N SER A 184 -2.92 4.59 -10.84
CA SER A 184 -3.84 4.59 -11.98
C SER A 184 -3.81 3.27 -12.76
N VAL A 185 -2.63 2.63 -12.86
CA VAL A 185 -2.47 1.31 -13.48
C VAL A 185 -3.11 0.24 -12.61
N VAL A 186 -2.89 0.25 -11.28
CA VAL A 186 -3.56 -0.65 -10.33
C VAL A 186 -5.08 -0.51 -10.43
N HIS A 187 -5.59 0.73 -10.41
CA HIS A 187 -7.00 1.02 -10.54
C HIS A 187 -7.58 0.50 -11.88
N PHE A 188 -6.83 0.60 -12.97
CA PHE A 188 -7.22 0.01 -14.27
C PHE A 188 -7.25 -1.52 -14.23
N MET A 189 -6.29 -2.18 -13.59
CA MET A 189 -6.30 -3.64 -13.46
C MET A 189 -7.46 -4.14 -12.60
N LEU A 190 -7.82 -3.40 -11.55
CA LEU A 190 -8.89 -3.81 -10.62
C LEU A 190 -10.29 -3.50 -11.14
N HIS A 191 -10.48 -2.38 -11.86
CA HIS A 191 -11.81 -1.88 -12.25
C HIS A 191 -12.03 -1.79 -13.75
N GLY A 192 -11.00 -2.04 -14.56
CA GLY A 192 -11.07 -2.01 -16.02
C GLY A 192 -11.59 -3.34 -16.61
N PRO A 193 -11.19 -3.67 -17.85
CA PRO A 193 -11.61 -4.90 -18.50
C PRO A 193 -11.15 -6.16 -17.73
N PRO A 194 -11.94 -7.25 -17.70
CA PRO A 194 -11.55 -8.49 -17.01
C PRO A 194 -10.19 -9.05 -17.43
N ALA A 195 -9.76 -8.82 -18.67
CA ALA A 195 -8.44 -9.22 -19.14
C ALA A 195 -7.29 -8.47 -18.43
N ALA A 196 -7.47 -7.20 -18.05
CA ALA A 196 -6.46 -6.46 -17.28
C ALA A 196 -6.33 -7.03 -15.85
N ARG A 197 -7.47 -7.43 -15.26
CA ARG A 197 -7.49 -8.13 -13.98
C ARG A 197 -6.79 -9.48 -14.06
N LYS A 198 -7.03 -10.25 -15.13
CA LYS A 198 -6.40 -11.55 -15.34
C LYS A 198 -4.87 -11.45 -15.38
N ILE A 199 -4.33 -10.42 -16.02
CA ILE A 199 -2.88 -10.19 -16.06
C ILE A 199 -2.30 -9.98 -14.65
N LEU A 200 -3.00 -9.24 -13.78
CA LEU A 200 -2.57 -9.05 -12.39
C LEU A 200 -2.62 -10.37 -11.60
N ASP A 201 -3.68 -11.16 -11.76
CA ASP A 201 -3.82 -12.46 -11.10
C ASP A 201 -2.70 -13.43 -11.54
N GLU A 202 -2.44 -13.54 -12.85
CA GLU A 202 -1.35 -14.37 -13.42
C GLU A 202 0.04 -13.91 -12.95
N TYR A 203 0.22 -12.58 -12.80
CA TYR A 203 1.45 -11.99 -12.30
C TYR A 203 1.74 -12.47 -10.87
N PHE A 204 0.74 -12.39 -9.99
CA PHE A 204 0.89 -12.84 -8.60
C PHE A 204 1.01 -14.35 -8.44
N GLU A 205 0.28 -15.13 -9.25
CA GLU A 205 0.39 -16.58 -9.28
C GLU A 205 1.83 -16.99 -9.63
N THR A 206 2.39 -16.42 -10.70
CA THR A 206 3.77 -16.70 -11.12
C THR A 206 4.79 -16.35 -10.02
N ILE A 207 4.62 -15.22 -9.33
CA ILE A 207 5.50 -14.83 -8.22
C ILE A 207 5.40 -15.84 -7.06
N SER A 208 4.19 -16.25 -6.72
CA SER A 208 3.92 -17.16 -5.61
C SER A 208 4.54 -18.55 -5.86
N GLU A 209 4.62 -18.97 -7.12
CA GLU A 209 5.28 -20.21 -7.55
C GLU A 209 6.81 -20.09 -7.66
N GLY A 210 7.39 -18.92 -7.37
CA GLY A 210 8.82 -18.65 -7.50
C GLY A 210 9.30 -18.40 -8.93
N GLY A 211 8.36 -18.18 -9.86
CA GLY A 211 8.64 -17.83 -11.25
C GLY A 211 8.98 -16.35 -11.43
N VAL A 212 9.41 -16.00 -12.64
CA VAL A 212 9.61 -14.62 -13.07
C VAL A 212 8.41 -14.22 -13.93
N PRO A 213 7.50 -13.37 -13.44
CA PRO A 213 6.33 -12.97 -14.21
C PRO A 213 6.74 -12.11 -15.40
N GLN A 214 5.93 -12.17 -16.46
CA GLN A 214 6.05 -11.24 -17.58
C GLN A 214 5.80 -9.80 -17.10
N SER A 215 6.56 -8.84 -17.61
CA SER A 215 6.32 -7.43 -17.27
C SER A 215 4.98 -6.96 -17.83
N PHE A 216 4.31 -6.03 -17.14
CA PHE A 216 3.06 -5.43 -17.60
C PHE A 216 3.26 -4.63 -18.88
N SER A 217 4.44 -4.01 -19.07
CA SER A 217 4.81 -3.36 -20.34
C SER A 217 4.81 -4.31 -21.54
N GLN A 218 5.00 -5.62 -21.33
CA GLN A 218 4.90 -6.65 -22.36
C GLN A 218 3.52 -7.31 -22.41
N ALA A 219 2.96 -7.65 -21.24
CA ALA A 219 1.68 -8.34 -21.13
C ALA A 219 0.50 -7.50 -21.62
N PHE A 220 0.48 -6.19 -21.33
CA PHE A 220 -0.63 -5.32 -21.73
C PHE A 220 -0.78 -5.23 -23.26
N PRO A 221 0.25 -4.92 -24.07
CA PRO A 221 0.12 -4.97 -25.52
C PRO A 221 -0.23 -6.36 -26.04
N ALA A 222 0.38 -7.42 -25.47
CA ALA A 222 0.17 -8.79 -25.95
C ALA A 222 -1.25 -9.30 -25.72
N GLN A 223 -1.84 -9.01 -24.56
CA GLN A 223 -3.12 -9.56 -24.14
C GLN A 223 -4.30 -8.58 -24.30
N LEU A 224 -4.06 -7.27 -24.24
CA LEU A 224 -5.10 -6.24 -24.36
C LEU A 224 -5.06 -5.48 -25.70
N GLY A 225 -4.04 -5.72 -26.54
CA GLY A 225 -3.85 -5.00 -27.79
C GLY A 225 -3.64 -3.51 -27.56
N ASN A 226 -4.59 -2.67 -28.01
CA ASN A 226 -4.55 -1.22 -27.80
C ASN A 226 -4.98 -0.86 -26.36
N TRP A 227 -4.17 -1.31 -25.39
CA TRP A 227 -4.41 -1.06 -23.96
C TRP A 227 -4.48 0.43 -23.64
N GLY A 228 -3.77 1.29 -24.36
CA GLY A 228 -3.80 2.74 -24.16
C GLY A 228 -5.20 3.34 -24.37
N SER A 229 -5.97 2.79 -25.31
CA SER A 229 -7.35 3.19 -25.58
C SER A 229 -8.31 2.66 -24.51
N LEU A 230 -8.13 1.41 -24.06
CA LEU A 230 -8.92 0.82 -22.97
C LEU A 230 -8.69 1.57 -21.65
N TYR A 231 -7.42 1.83 -21.34
CA TYR A 231 -6.99 2.67 -20.23
C TYR A 231 -7.57 4.09 -20.36
N ALA A 232 -7.83 4.59 -21.59
CA ALA A 232 -8.37 5.95 -21.78
C ALA A 232 -9.85 5.97 -21.49
N GLN A 233 -10.55 4.99 -22.02
CA GLN A 233 -11.97 4.80 -21.76
C GLN A 233 -12.25 4.62 -20.26
N HIS A 234 -11.39 3.91 -19.53
CA HIS A 234 -11.53 3.68 -18.08
C HIS A 234 -11.59 4.98 -17.27
N PHE A 235 -10.78 5.98 -17.64
CA PHE A 235 -10.69 7.27 -16.93
C PHE A 235 -11.41 8.42 -17.64
N ARG A 236 -12.34 8.13 -18.56
CA ARG A 236 -13.22 9.18 -19.13
C ARG A 236 -14.20 9.72 -18.07
#